data_AF-A0A2D6ED38-F1
#
_entry.id   AF-A0A2D6ED38-F1
#
_cell.length_a   1.000
_cell.length_b   1.000
_cell.length_c   1.000
_cell.angle_alpha   90.00
_cell.angle_beta   90.00
_cell.angle_gamma   90.00
#
_symmetry.space_group_name_H-M   'P 1'
#
loop_
_entity.id
_entity.type
_entity.pdbx_description
1 polymer ?
#
loop_
_entity_poly.entity_id
_entity_poly.type
_entity_poly.pdbx_seq_one_letter_code
_entity_poly.pdbx_strand_id
1 'polypeptide(L)'
;MGPVDWFGGILAALAAMAVAAGWYRLFARPLAVRAGPGGLEVRRRPFVTIGGTYVLVQLSAFMLAHMFARLSDPSKWWLYFMMSGGIALFFVIPALWTNYLHQRHPRSIALIDAGFWLTAYLAMGAVFWLRSL
;
A
#
# COMPACT_ATOMS: atom_id res chain seq x y z
N MET A 1 -18.97 -17.39 -7.93
CA MET A 1 -17.80 -16.52 -7.70
C MET A 1 -17.06 -16.39 -9.02
N GLY A 2 -16.58 -15.20 -9.36
CA GLY A 2 -15.85 -14.97 -10.61
C GLY A 2 -14.42 -15.54 -10.58
N PRO A 3 -13.75 -15.65 -11.74
CA PRO A 3 -12.34 -16.00 -11.79
C PRO A 3 -11.47 -14.90 -11.14
N VAL A 4 -10.31 -15.29 -10.59
CA VAL A 4 -9.35 -14.34 -10.02
C VAL A 4 -8.61 -13.61 -11.13
N ASP A 5 -8.62 -12.29 -11.11
CA ASP A 5 -7.88 -11.46 -12.07
C ASP A 5 -6.41 -11.31 -11.65
N TRP A 6 -5.62 -12.35 -11.94
CA TRP A 6 -4.19 -12.40 -11.62
C TRP A 6 -3.40 -11.29 -12.31
N PHE A 7 -3.74 -10.96 -13.56
CA PHE A 7 -3.09 -9.89 -14.30
C PHE A 7 -3.39 -8.52 -13.68
N GLY A 8 -4.65 -8.29 -13.27
CA GLY A 8 -5.02 -7.12 -12.48
C GLY A 8 -4.23 -7.03 -11.17
N GLY A 9 -3.97 -8.17 -10.51
CA GLY A 9 -3.08 -8.24 -9.35
C GLY A 9 -1.65 -7.76 -9.61
N ILE A 10 -1.08 -8.08 -10.77
CA ILE A 10 0.26 -7.58 -11.17
C ILE A 10 0.22 -6.07 -11.41
N LEU A 11 -0.77 -5.59 -12.18
CA LEU A 11 -0.93 -4.16 -12.46
C LEU A 11 -1.18 -3.34 -11.19
N ALA A 12 -1.95 -3.87 -10.24
CA ALA A 12 -2.20 -3.23 -8.95
C ALA A 12 -0.92 -3.10 -8.13
N ALA A 13 -0.08 -4.14 -8.09
CA ALA A 13 1.22 -4.08 -7.43
C ALA A 13 2.13 -3.02 -8.07
N LEU A 14 2.15 -2.93 -9.40
CA LEU A 14 2.90 -1.89 -10.12
C LEU A 14 2.37 -0.48 -9.82
N ALA A 15 1.06 -0.31 -9.68
CA ALA A 15 0.47 0.96 -9.26
C ALA A 15 0.91 1.35 -7.83
N ALA A 16 0.93 0.39 -6.90
CA ALA A 16 1.47 0.61 -5.56
C ALA A 16 2.97 0.97 -5.57
N MET A 17 3.76 0.36 -6.46
CA MET A 17 5.17 0.71 -6.67
C MET A 17 5.34 2.13 -7.22
N ALA A 18 4.49 2.55 -8.15
CA ALA A 18 4.49 3.93 -8.65
C ALA A 18 4.16 4.93 -7.54
N VAL A 19 3.16 4.61 -6.70
CA VAL A 19 2.86 5.37 -5.48
C VAL A 19 4.08 5.41 -4.56
N ALA A 20 4.74 4.29 -4.30
CA ALA A 20 5.93 4.24 -3.45
C ALA A 20 7.07 5.12 -3.99
N ALA A 21 7.33 5.06 -5.29
CA ALA A 21 8.36 5.90 -5.93
C ALA A 21 8.05 7.39 -5.76
N GLY A 22 6.82 7.82 -6.02
CA GLY A 22 6.39 9.21 -5.83
C GLY A 22 6.38 9.65 -4.36
N TRP A 23 5.84 8.80 -3.48
CA TRP A 23 5.68 9.08 -2.06
C TRP A 23 7.02 9.24 -1.36
N TYR A 24 7.94 8.28 -1.54
CA TYR A 24 9.25 8.35 -0.91
C TYR A 24 10.14 9.41 -1.55
N ARG A 25 9.93 9.79 -2.82
CA ARG A 25 10.57 10.99 -3.39
C ARG A 25 10.13 12.27 -2.66
N LEU A 26 8.86 12.37 -2.27
CA LEU A 26 8.32 13.54 -1.56
C LEU A 26 8.68 13.55 -0.07
N PHE A 27 8.60 12.39 0.59
CA PHE A 27 8.67 12.29 2.05
C PHE A 27 9.99 11.74 2.62
N ALA A 28 10.95 11.29 1.79
CA ALA A 28 12.22 10.76 2.30
C ALA A 28 12.99 11.74 3.20
N ARG A 29 13.11 13.01 2.81
CA ARG A 29 13.80 14.02 3.64
C ARG A 29 13.03 14.31 4.94
N PRO A 30 11.71 14.60 4.92
CA PRO A 30 10.93 14.75 6.14
C PRO A 30 10.95 13.51 7.07
N LEU A 31 11.02 12.30 6.53
CA LEU A 31 11.18 11.07 7.30
C LEU A 31 12.57 10.99 7.94
N ALA A 32 13.64 11.24 7.18
CA ALA A 32 15.02 11.18 7.67
C ALA A 32 15.28 12.15 8.83
N VAL A 33 14.80 13.39 8.69
CA VAL A 33 14.95 14.41 9.74
C VAL A 33 14.26 13.98 11.03
N ARG A 34 13.08 13.35 10.95
CA ARG A 34 12.30 12.94 12.12
C ARG A 34 12.79 11.65 12.74
N ALA A 35 13.39 10.76 11.95
CA ALA A 35 13.99 9.54 12.45
C ALA A 35 15.25 9.83 13.30
N GLY A 36 15.87 11.00 13.11
CA GLY A 36 17.02 11.45 13.89
C GLY A 36 18.35 10.81 13.45
N PRO A 37 19.45 11.10 14.16
CA PRO A 37 20.76 10.51 13.87
C PRO A 37 20.71 8.97 13.87
N GLY A 38 21.09 8.35 12.75
CA GLY A 38 21.04 6.89 12.57
C GLY A 38 19.68 6.32 12.15
N GLY A 39 18.62 7.14 12.05
CA GLY A 39 17.23 6.66 11.96
C GLY A 39 16.74 6.21 10.57
N LEU A 40 17.35 6.65 9.48
CA LEU A 40 17.16 6.07 8.15
C LEU A 40 18.53 5.76 7.59
N GLU A 41 18.98 4.52 7.70
CA GLU A 41 20.22 4.09 7.08
C GLU A 41 20.22 4.43 5.59
N VAL A 42 21.36 4.87 5.09
CA VAL A 42 21.60 5.01 3.65
C VAL A 42 21.30 3.66 3.00
N ARG A 43 20.44 3.62 1.98
CA ARG A 43 20.07 2.39 1.27
C ARG A 43 21.33 1.74 0.67
N ARG A 44 21.93 0.80 1.39
CA ARG A 44 23.14 0.08 0.93
C ARG A 44 22.84 -0.88 -0.23
N ARG A 45 21.57 -1.30 -0.40
CA ARG A 45 21.14 -2.27 -1.42
C ARG A 45 19.79 -1.89 -2.05
N PRO A 46 19.75 -0.86 -2.92
CA PRO A 46 18.50 -0.31 -3.45
C PRO A 46 17.65 -1.35 -4.19
N PHE A 47 18.27 -2.24 -4.98
CA PHE A 47 17.56 -3.29 -5.71
C PHE A 47 16.90 -4.32 -4.79
N VAL A 48 17.52 -4.65 -3.66
CA VAL A 48 16.93 -5.56 -2.66
C VAL A 48 15.69 -4.93 -2.03
N THR A 49 15.77 -3.63 -1.68
CA THR A 49 14.61 -2.92 -1.13
C THR A 49 13.48 -2.85 -2.16
N ILE A 50 13.76 -2.48 -3.41
CA ILE A 50 12.75 -2.39 -4.46
C ILE A 50 12.10 -3.76 -4.72
N GLY A 51 12.91 -4.82 -4.88
CA GLY A 51 12.41 -6.18 -5.09
C GLY A 51 11.59 -6.69 -3.91
N GLY A 52 12.07 -6.48 -2.68
CA GLY A 52 11.36 -6.85 -1.46
C GLY A 52 10.03 -6.10 -1.32
N THR A 53 10.02 -4.79 -1.58
CA THR A 53 8.77 -4.00 -1.59
C THR A 53 7.80 -4.55 -2.63
N TYR A 54 8.27 -4.81 -3.86
CA TYR A 54 7.42 -5.37 -4.92
C TYR A 54 6.78 -6.69 -4.49
N VAL A 55 7.56 -7.63 -3.95
CA VAL A 55 7.04 -8.93 -3.49
C VAL A 55 5.96 -8.76 -2.41
N LEU A 56 6.19 -7.88 -1.44
CA LEU A 56 5.24 -7.64 -0.35
C LEU A 56 3.95 -6.98 -0.84
N VAL A 57 4.03 -5.96 -1.69
CA VAL A 57 2.82 -5.32 -2.24
C VAL A 57 2.12 -6.23 -3.25
N GLN A 58 2.86 -7.10 -3.95
CA GLN A 58 2.29 -8.09 -4.85
C GLN A 58 1.44 -9.12 -4.11
N LEU A 59 1.89 -9.57 -2.93
CA LEU A 59 1.10 -10.45 -2.08
C LEU A 59 -0.22 -9.79 -1.66
N SER A 60 -0.18 -8.54 -1.21
CA SER A 60 -1.40 -7.76 -0.90
C SER A 60 -2.31 -7.59 -2.12
N ALA A 61 -1.74 -7.30 -3.29
CA ALA A 61 -2.49 -7.11 -4.53
C ALA A 61 -3.18 -8.40 -4.99
N PHE A 62 -2.54 -9.56 -4.84
CA PHE A 62 -3.19 -10.85 -5.12
C PHE A 62 -4.31 -11.16 -4.14
N MET A 63 -4.16 -10.83 -2.86
CA MET A 63 -5.27 -10.97 -1.92
C MET A 63 -6.45 -10.08 -2.31
N LEU A 64 -6.21 -8.84 -2.74
CA LEU A 64 -7.25 -7.96 -3.29
C LEU A 64 -7.91 -8.57 -4.54
N ALA A 65 -7.13 -9.14 -5.46
CA ALA A 65 -7.66 -9.84 -6.64
C ALA A 65 -8.61 -10.97 -6.22
N HIS A 66 -8.25 -11.73 -5.17
CA HIS A 66 -9.14 -12.75 -4.62
C HIS A 66 -10.42 -12.12 -4.08
N MET A 67 -10.32 -11.10 -3.23
CA MET A 67 -11.49 -10.45 -2.63
C MET A 67 -12.45 -9.89 -3.70
N PHE A 68 -11.92 -9.23 -4.73
CA PHE A 68 -12.74 -8.62 -5.79
C PHE A 68 -13.41 -9.63 -6.71
N ALA A 69 -12.82 -10.80 -6.95
CA ALA A 69 -13.50 -11.88 -7.66
C ALA A 69 -14.73 -12.45 -6.90
N ARG A 70 -14.97 -12.00 -5.66
CA ARG A 70 -16.12 -12.35 -4.83
C ARG A 70 -17.11 -11.18 -4.68
N LEU A 71 -16.90 -10.07 -5.39
CA LEU A 71 -17.94 -9.06 -5.57
C LEU A 71 -19.13 -9.69 -6.30
N SER A 72 -20.33 -9.49 -5.76
CA SER A 72 -21.58 -9.97 -6.35
C SER A 72 -22.08 -9.09 -7.48
N ASP A 73 -21.70 -7.81 -7.48
CA ASP A 73 -22.14 -6.80 -8.44
C ASP A 73 -20.98 -5.83 -8.77
N PRO A 74 -20.34 -5.99 -9.95
CA PRO A 74 -19.22 -5.15 -10.36
C PRO A 74 -19.63 -3.73 -10.75
N SER A 75 -20.93 -3.44 -10.95
CA SER A 75 -21.40 -2.09 -11.29
C SER A 75 -21.21 -1.09 -10.13
N LYS A 76 -21.06 -1.59 -8.91
CA LYS A 76 -20.87 -0.80 -7.69
C LYS A 76 -19.40 -0.40 -7.53
N TRP A 77 -18.97 0.56 -8.33
CA TRP A 77 -17.58 1.05 -8.36
C TRP A 77 -17.02 1.45 -6.98
N TRP A 78 -17.87 1.94 -6.07
CA TRP A 78 -17.45 2.33 -4.72
C TRP A 78 -16.96 1.14 -3.88
N LEU A 79 -17.36 -0.10 -4.20
CA LEU A 79 -16.91 -1.29 -3.48
C LEU A 79 -15.42 -1.55 -3.65
N TYR A 80 -14.82 -1.17 -4.79
CA TYR A 80 -13.38 -1.30 -5.00
C TYR A 80 -12.59 -0.45 -4.01
N PHE A 81 -12.97 0.83 -3.88
CA PHE A 81 -12.35 1.77 -2.94
C PHE A 81 -12.70 1.48 -1.49
N MET A 82 -13.94 1.06 -1.21
CA MET A 82 -14.39 0.70 0.13
C MET A 82 -13.63 -0.51 0.67
N MET A 83 -13.47 -1.57 -0.13
CA MET A 83 -12.73 -2.76 0.31
C MET A 83 -11.23 -2.48 0.42
N SER A 84 -10.59 -1.92 -0.61
CA SER A 84 -9.14 -1.69 -0.55
C SER A 84 -8.76 -0.62 0.47
N GLY A 85 -9.47 0.52 0.48
CA GLY A 85 -9.32 1.58 1.48
C GLY A 85 -9.69 1.11 2.88
N GLY A 86 -10.73 0.27 3.02
CA GLY A 86 -11.14 -0.32 4.30
C GLY A 86 -10.06 -1.22 4.90
N ILE A 87 -9.38 -2.04 4.10
CA ILE A 87 -8.22 -2.82 4.56
C ILE A 87 -7.10 -1.90 5.06
N ALA A 88 -6.80 -0.83 4.31
CA ALA A 88 -5.78 0.12 4.74
C ALA A 88 -6.16 0.81 6.07
N LEU A 89 -7.37 1.37 6.14
CA LEU A 89 -7.84 2.16 7.29
C LEU A 89 -8.06 1.34 8.56
N PHE A 90 -8.57 0.11 8.43
CA PHE A 90 -9.02 -0.68 9.59
C PHE A 90 -8.12 -1.87 9.93
N PHE A 91 -7.15 -2.23 9.09
CA PHE A 91 -6.19 -3.30 9.39
C PHE A 91 -4.74 -2.80 9.34
N VAL A 92 -4.30 -2.28 8.19
CA VAL A 92 -2.89 -1.93 7.99
C VAL A 92 -2.48 -0.76 8.86
N ILE A 93 -3.24 0.35 8.84
CA ILE A 93 -2.93 1.56 9.60
C ILE A 93 -2.98 1.29 11.11
N PRO A 94 -4.00 0.62 11.69
CA PRO A 94 -4.02 0.30 13.11
C PRO A 94 -2.86 -0.62 13.54
N ALA A 95 -2.53 -1.63 12.75
CA ALA A 95 -1.39 -2.51 13.03
C ALA A 95 -0.07 -1.74 13.02
N LEU A 96 0.13 -0.90 11.99
CA LEU A 96 1.29 -0.01 11.89
C LEU A 96 1.34 0.93 13.10
N TRP A 97 0.27 1.67 13.36
CA TRP A 97 0.18 2.62 14.46
C TRP A 97 0.48 1.99 15.82
N THR A 98 -0.03 0.76 16.05
CA THR A 98 0.26 0.00 17.27
C THR A 98 1.75 -0.26 17.41
N ASN A 99 2.44 -0.68 16.35
CA ASN A 99 3.90 -0.86 16.39
C ASN A 99 4.63 0.45 16.70
N TYR A 100 4.24 1.54 16.06
CA TYR A 100 4.82 2.87 16.28
C TYR A 100 4.64 3.37 17.72
N LEU A 101 3.49 3.09 18.36
CA LEU A 101 3.26 3.40 19.77
C LEU A 101 4.24 2.66 20.70
N HIS A 102 4.48 1.37 20.46
CA HIS A 102 5.39 0.57 21.27
C HIS A 102 6.87 0.91 21.03
N GLN A 103 7.22 1.23 19.79
CA GLN A 103 8.57 1.64 19.39
C GLN A 103 8.89 3.11 19.77
N ARG A 104 7.90 3.86 20.28
CA ARG A 104 8.02 5.28 20.65
C ARG A 104 8.51 6.17 19.50
N HIS A 105 8.21 5.78 18.27
CA HIS A 105 8.54 6.58 17.11
C HIS A 105 7.67 7.85 17.06
N PRO A 106 8.16 8.95 16.45
CA PRO A 106 7.37 10.15 16.28
C PRO A 106 6.05 9.87 15.54
N ARG A 107 4.93 10.38 16.07
CA ARG A 107 3.59 10.22 15.47
C ARG A 107 3.51 10.72 14.03
N SER A 108 4.34 11.70 13.68
CA SER A 108 4.44 12.24 12.32
C SER A 108 5.02 11.25 11.32
N ILE A 109 5.90 10.32 11.73
CA ILE A 109 6.36 9.23 10.85
C ILE A 109 5.20 8.26 10.63
N ALA A 110 4.48 7.89 11.69
CA ALA A 110 3.30 7.03 11.60
C ALA A 110 2.23 7.59 10.66
N LEU A 111 1.98 8.91 10.69
CA LEU A 111 1.04 9.58 9.78
C LEU A 111 1.50 9.56 8.31
N ILE A 112 2.80 9.76 8.05
CA ILE A 112 3.35 9.70 6.68
C ILE A 112 3.21 8.29 6.12
N ASP A 113 3.52 7.27 6.92
CA ASP A 113 3.43 5.87 6.50
C ASP A 113 1.96 5.42 6.38
N ALA A 114 1.08 5.88 7.26
CA ALA A 114 -0.35 5.64 7.15
C ALA A 114 -0.92 6.23 5.85
N GLY A 115 -0.52 7.46 5.51
CA GLY A 115 -0.86 8.11 4.25
C GLY A 115 -0.39 7.29 3.04
N PHE A 116 0.86 6.81 3.06
CA PHE A 116 1.39 5.95 2.02
C PHE A 116 0.51 4.71 1.80
N TRP A 117 0.23 3.97 2.87
CA TRP A 117 -0.54 2.73 2.77
C TRP A 117 -1.96 2.98 2.28
N LEU A 118 -2.63 4.05 2.74
CA LEU A 118 -3.93 4.42 2.22
C LEU A 118 -3.89 4.71 0.72
N THR A 119 -2.97 5.57 0.28
CA THR A 119 -2.83 5.92 -1.14
C THR A 119 -2.48 4.69 -2.00
N ALA A 120 -1.60 3.81 -1.51
CA ALA A 120 -1.22 2.59 -2.23
C ALA A 120 -2.41 1.63 -2.40
N TYR A 121 -3.20 1.40 -1.35
CA TYR A 121 -4.40 0.54 -1.43
C TYR A 121 -5.51 1.14 -2.29
N LEU A 122 -5.70 2.46 -2.25
CA LEU A 122 -6.64 3.13 -3.14
C LEU A 122 -6.20 3.03 -4.61
N ALA A 123 -4.90 3.16 -4.89
CA ALA A 123 -4.35 2.97 -6.23
C ALA A 123 -4.54 1.52 -6.73
N MET A 124 -4.32 0.53 -5.87
CA MET A 124 -4.62 -0.87 -6.18
C MET A 124 -6.10 -1.08 -6.50
N GLY A 125 -7.00 -0.53 -5.67
CA GLY A 125 -8.45 -0.58 -5.90
C GLY A 125 -8.86 0.09 -7.21
N ALA A 126 -8.25 1.24 -7.55
CA ALA A 126 -8.48 1.93 -8.81
C ALA A 126 -8.12 1.08 -10.03
N VAL A 127 -7.03 0.31 -9.97
CA VAL A 127 -6.66 -0.61 -11.06
C VAL A 127 -7.74 -1.65 -11.30
N PHE A 128 -8.27 -2.28 -10.24
CA PHE A 128 -9.34 -3.27 -10.39
C PHE A 128 -10.66 -2.67 -10.87
N TRP A 129 -10.99 -1.47 -10.38
CA TRP A 129 -12.15 -0.74 -10.86
C TRP A 129 -12.04 -0.45 -12.37
N LEU A 130 -10.92 0.12 -12.82
CA LEU A 130 -10.70 0.42 -14.24
C LEU A 130 -10.76 -0.84 -15.13
N ARG A 131 -10.36 -1.99 -14.60
CA ARG A 131 -10.40 -3.28 -15.30
C ARG A 131 -11.78 -3.93 -15.31
N SER A 132 -12.69 -3.46 -14.47
CA SER A 132 -14.09 -3.92 -14.42
C SER A 132 -15.04 -3.12 -15.32
N LEU A 133 -14.55 -2.02 -15.90
CA LEU A 133 -15.25 -1.23 -16.92
C LEU A 133 -15.26 -1.99 -18.26
#